data_AF-A0A1Q3CHS6-F1
#
_entry.id   AF-A0A1Q3CHS6-F1
#
_cell.length_a   1.000
_cell.length_b   1.000
_cell.length_c   1.000
_cell.angle_alpha   90.00
_cell.angle_beta   90.00
_cell.angle_gamma   90.00
#
_symmetry.space_group_name_H-M   'P 1'
#
loop_
_entity.id
_entity.type
_entity.pdbx_description
1 polymer ?
#
loop_
_entity_poly.entity_id
_entity_poly.type
_entity_poly.pdbx_seq_one_letter_code
_entity_poly.pdbx_strand_id
1 'polypeptide(L)'
;IRVRGKIGYITGKVQQPDVNDPACENWELNSPIMMAWLLNSMEMHINSTYLFLRITKAIWDTVNKNYSDLENASQVFEIKNKLKDLQLQMLWQELDLHYEVDWEDLEENQKFKKHLEKELLYEFLAGLNRELDEVRGR
;
A
#
# COMPACT_ATOMS: atom_id res chain seq x y z
N ILE A 1 -3.83 -19.37 -21.89
CA ILE A 1 -4.34 -20.71 -21.51
C ILE A 1 -5.46 -20.50 -20.49
N ARG A 2 -6.69 -20.90 -20.82
CA ARG A 2 -7.88 -20.60 -20.01
C ARG A 2 -8.12 -21.74 -19.03
N VAL A 3 -7.71 -21.56 -17.77
CA VAL A 3 -7.82 -22.57 -16.71
C VAL A 3 -9.24 -22.58 -16.12
N ARG A 4 -10.24 -22.90 -16.95
CA ARG A 4 -11.62 -23.11 -16.47
C ARG A 4 -11.69 -24.50 -15.85
N GLY A 5 -11.76 -24.58 -14.53
CA GLY A 5 -11.98 -25.82 -13.79
C GLY A 5 -10.87 -26.22 -12.80
N LYS A 6 -9.65 -25.69 -12.92
CA LYS A 6 -8.54 -26.02 -11.99
C LYS A 6 -8.24 -24.96 -10.93
N ILE A 7 -9.02 -23.88 -10.86
CA ILE A 7 -8.86 -22.82 -9.84
C ILE A 7 -9.06 -23.35 -8.40
N GLY A 8 -9.75 -24.48 -8.26
CA GLY A 8 -9.94 -25.15 -6.97
C GLY A 8 -8.63 -25.61 -6.31
N TYR A 9 -7.59 -25.92 -7.10
CA TYR A 9 -6.26 -26.29 -6.59
C TYR A 9 -5.49 -25.08 -6.03
N ILE A 10 -5.70 -23.89 -6.62
CA ILE A 10 -5.09 -22.63 -6.18
C ILE A 10 -5.78 -22.12 -4.91
N THR A 11 -7.12 -22.08 -4.94
CA THR A 11 -7.95 -21.57 -3.83
C THR A 11 -8.05 -22.54 -2.65
N GLY A 12 -7.50 -23.75 -2.78
CA GLY A 12 -7.59 -24.79 -1.75
C GLY A 12 -8.97 -25.40 -1.57
N LYS A 13 -9.90 -25.17 -2.51
CA LYS A 13 -11.20 -25.87 -2.57
C LYS A 13 -11.02 -27.35 -2.89
N VAL A 14 -9.97 -27.70 -3.63
CA VAL A 14 -9.52 -29.09 -3.80
C VAL A 14 -8.37 -29.32 -2.82
N GLN A 15 -8.68 -29.97 -1.70
CA GLN A 15 -7.67 -30.36 -0.70
C GLN A 15 -6.98 -31.65 -1.12
N GLN A 16 -5.83 -31.92 -0.49
CA GLN A 16 -5.12 -33.19 -0.66
C GLN A 16 -6.04 -34.33 -0.18
N PRO A 17 -6.45 -35.26 -1.06
CA PRO A 17 -7.29 -36.39 -0.68
C PRO A 17 -6.50 -37.43 0.13
N ASP A 18 -7.22 -38.37 0.75
CA ASP A 18 -6.58 -39.55 1.35
C ASP A 18 -5.90 -40.40 0.25
N VAL A 19 -4.81 -41.09 0.60
CA VAL A 19 -4.03 -41.92 -0.34
C VAL A 19 -4.90 -43.04 -0.95
N ASN A 20 -5.95 -43.46 -0.26
CA ASN A 20 -6.88 -44.49 -0.73
C ASN A 20 -8.03 -43.93 -1.60
N ASP A 21 -8.14 -42.61 -1.76
CA ASP A 21 -9.16 -41.97 -2.57
C ASP A 21 -8.74 -41.95 -4.06
N PRO A 22 -9.58 -42.44 -5.00
CA PRO A 22 -9.34 -42.31 -6.44
C PRO A 22 -9.06 -40.86 -6.91
N ALA A 23 -9.51 -39.85 -6.17
CA ALA A 23 -9.22 -38.45 -6.46
C ALA A 23 -7.76 -38.04 -6.16
N CYS A 24 -7.01 -38.85 -5.38
CA CYS A 24 -5.62 -38.58 -5.02
C CYS A 24 -4.70 -38.56 -6.24
N GLU A 25 -4.84 -39.52 -7.16
CA GLU A 25 -4.05 -39.60 -8.40
C GLU A 25 -4.23 -38.34 -9.26
N ASN A 26 -5.48 -37.88 -9.40
CA ASN A 26 -5.78 -36.66 -10.12
C ASN A 26 -5.21 -35.41 -9.42
N TRP A 27 -5.14 -35.40 -8.10
CA TRP A 27 -4.54 -34.30 -7.33
C TRP A 27 -3.02 -34.26 -7.48
N GLU A 28 -2.35 -35.41 -7.40
CA GLU A 28 -0.89 -35.54 -7.55
C GLU A 28 -0.41 -35.15 -8.95
N LEU A 29 -1.21 -35.41 -9.99
CA LEU A 29 -0.89 -34.96 -11.36
C LEU A 29 -1.11 -33.46 -11.56
N ASN A 30 -2.19 -32.90 -11.02
CA ASN A 30 -2.57 -31.52 -11.31
C ASN A 30 -1.89 -30.49 -10.40
N SER A 31 -1.60 -30.82 -9.15
CA SER A 31 -1.02 -29.88 -8.20
C SER A 31 0.35 -29.35 -8.65
N PRO A 32 1.32 -30.18 -9.07
CA PRO A 32 2.62 -29.70 -9.56
C PRO A 32 2.52 -28.86 -10.84
N ILE A 33 1.56 -29.17 -11.71
CA ILE A 33 1.29 -28.37 -12.93
C ILE A 33 0.84 -26.96 -12.55
N MET A 34 -0.03 -26.84 -11.55
CA MET A 34 -0.52 -25.54 -11.07
C MET A 34 0.60 -24.74 -10.36
N MET A 35 1.51 -25.41 -9.63
CA MET A 35 2.70 -24.76 -9.08
C MET A 35 3.62 -24.23 -10.18
N ALA A 36 3.95 -25.06 -11.16
CA ALA A 36 4.82 -24.67 -12.26
C ALA A 36 4.23 -23.49 -13.03
N TRP A 37 2.91 -23.49 -13.25
CA TRP A 37 2.23 -22.36 -13.87
C TRP A 37 2.34 -21.06 -13.04
N LEU A 38 2.13 -21.13 -11.73
CA LEU A 38 2.29 -19.98 -10.83
C LEU A 38 3.72 -19.47 -10.80
N LEU A 39 4.71 -20.35 -10.61
CA LEU A 39 6.13 -19.97 -10.52
C LEU A 39 6.67 -19.39 -11.85
N ASN A 40 6.21 -19.93 -12.98
CA ASN A 40 6.57 -19.40 -14.30
C ASN A 40 5.82 -18.12 -14.67
N SER A 41 4.77 -17.75 -13.93
CA SER A 41 4.06 -16.48 -14.13
C SER A 41 4.70 -15.32 -13.37
N MET A 42 5.66 -15.59 -12.48
CA MET A 42 6.37 -14.60 -11.68
C MET A 42 7.74 -14.29 -12.28
N GLU A 43 8.28 -13.11 -11.94
CA GLU A 43 9.68 -12.79 -12.24
C GLU A 43 10.65 -13.73 -11.50
N MET A 44 11.80 -14.01 -12.11
CA MET A 44 12.78 -14.99 -11.62
C MET A 44 13.27 -14.69 -10.19
N HIS A 45 13.43 -13.42 -9.85
CA HIS A 45 13.86 -13.04 -8.49
C HIS A 45 12.74 -13.27 -7.45
N ILE A 46 11.48 -13.14 -7.85
CA ILE A 46 10.31 -13.39 -7.01
C ILE A 46 10.09 -14.89 -6.84
N ASN A 47 10.09 -15.66 -7.95
CA ASN A 47 9.81 -17.09 -7.92
C ASN A 47 10.82 -17.89 -7.10
N SER A 48 12.09 -17.45 -7.05
CA SER A 48 13.16 -18.12 -6.30
C SER A 48 12.86 -18.23 -4.81
N THR A 49 12.11 -17.26 -4.27
CA THR A 49 11.66 -17.23 -2.87
C THR A 49 10.59 -18.28 -2.57
N TYR A 50 9.89 -18.76 -3.60
CA TYR A 50 8.74 -19.67 -3.47
C TYR A 50 9.04 -21.12 -3.93
N LEU A 51 10.23 -21.40 -4.48
CA LEU A 51 10.64 -22.73 -4.97
C LEU A 51 10.59 -23.83 -3.90
N PHE A 52 10.73 -23.47 -2.61
CA PHE A 52 10.73 -24.43 -1.50
C PHE A 52 9.32 -24.80 -1.00
N LEU A 53 8.28 -24.12 -1.49
CA LEU A 53 6.91 -24.40 -1.09
C LEU A 53 6.38 -25.63 -1.82
N ARG A 54 6.00 -26.64 -1.04
CA ARG A 54 5.56 -27.95 -1.54
C ARG A 54 4.09 -28.01 -1.97
N ILE A 55 3.31 -26.95 -1.74
CA ILE A 55 1.84 -26.95 -1.96
C ILE A 55 1.43 -25.71 -2.75
N THR A 56 0.68 -25.90 -3.84
CA THR A 56 0.14 -24.84 -4.72
C THR A 56 -0.60 -23.76 -3.93
N LYS A 57 -1.40 -24.20 -2.96
CA LYS A 57 -2.12 -23.33 -2.03
C LYS A 57 -1.16 -22.46 -1.19
N ALA A 58 -0.06 -23.02 -0.70
CA ALA A 58 0.91 -22.26 0.08
C ALA A 58 1.61 -21.18 -0.77
N ILE A 59 1.93 -21.48 -2.03
CA ILE A 59 2.46 -20.49 -2.98
C ILE A 59 1.43 -19.37 -3.17
N TRP A 60 0.18 -19.73 -3.45
CA TRP A 60 -0.90 -18.76 -3.66
C TRP A 60 -1.18 -17.89 -2.42
N ASP A 61 -1.34 -18.49 -1.25
CA ASP A 61 -1.65 -17.77 0.00
C ASP A 61 -0.52 -16.80 0.36
N THR A 62 0.74 -17.19 0.16
CA THR A 62 1.89 -16.33 0.46
C THR A 62 2.00 -15.18 -0.54
N VAL A 63 1.80 -15.44 -1.83
CA VAL A 63 1.79 -14.40 -2.87
C VAL A 63 0.64 -13.43 -2.63
N ASN A 64 -0.56 -13.94 -2.36
CA ASN A 64 -1.73 -13.11 -2.08
C ASN A 64 -1.52 -12.29 -0.80
N LYS A 65 -0.85 -12.83 0.22
CA LYS A 65 -0.52 -12.06 1.42
C LYS A 65 0.45 -10.92 1.12
N ASN A 66 1.54 -11.21 0.40
CA ASN A 66 2.63 -10.27 0.17
C ASN A 66 2.33 -9.24 -0.94
N TYR A 67 1.40 -9.54 -1.83
CA TYR A 67 1.10 -8.71 -3.00
C TYR A 67 -0.40 -8.44 -3.17
N SER A 68 -1.21 -8.62 -2.12
CA SER A 68 -2.60 -8.19 -2.17
C SER A 68 -2.68 -6.66 -2.28
N ASP A 69 -3.68 -6.19 -3.01
CA ASP A 69 -3.96 -4.76 -3.19
C ASP A 69 -4.16 -3.98 -1.89
N LEU A 70 -4.32 -4.67 -0.75
CA LEU A 70 -4.44 -4.05 0.56
C LEU A 70 -3.20 -3.22 0.94
N GLU A 71 -2.00 -3.72 0.61
CA GLU A 71 -0.74 -3.01 0.88
C GLU A 71 -0.53 -1.86 -0.12
N ASN A 72 -0.93 -2.05 -1.38
CA ASN A 72 -0.95 -1.00 -2.40
C ASN A 72 -1.88 0.16 -2.01
N ALA A 73 -3.06 -0.11 -1.47
CA ALA A 73 -4.00 0.93 -1.06
C ALA A 73 -3.42 1.82 0.06
N SER A 74 -2.74 1.22 1.05
CA SER A 74 -2.05 1.94 2.12
C SER A 74 -0.90 2.81 1.57
N GLN A 75 -0.06 2.24 0.70
CA GLN A 75 1.05 2.97 0.08
C GLN A 75 0.56 4.14 -0.79
N VAL A 76 -0.51 3.93 -1.57
CA VAL A 76 -1.14 4.99 -2.38
C VAL A 76 -1.71 6.09 -1.49
N PHE A 77 -2.31 5.74 -0.35
CA PHE A 77 -2.80 6.70 0.63
C PHE A 77 -1.66 7.53 1.23
N GLU A 78 -0.58 6.90 1.69
CA GLU A 78 0.61 7.59 2.21
C GLU A 78 1.24 8.54 1.17
N ILE A 79 1.36 8.10 -0.08
CA ILE A 79 1.88 8.94 -1.18
C ILE A 79 0.97 10.14 -1.42
N LYS A 80 -0.36 9.95 -1.40
CA LYS A 80 -1.33 11.04 -1.54
C LYS A 80 -1.24 12.05 -0.41
N ASN A 81 -1.02 11.62 0.83
CA ASN A 81 -0.82 12.54 1.96
C ASN A 81 0.48 13.33 1.81
N LYS A 82 1.60 12.66 1.51
CA LYS A 82 2.89 13.34 1.26
C LYS A 82 2.78 14.38 0.14
N LEU A 83 2.03 14.09 -0.92
CA LEU A 83 1.80 15.04 -2.00
C LEU A 83 1.02 16.28 -1.53
N LYS A 84 -0.02 16.10 -0.71
CA LYS A 84 -0.78 17.21 -0.13
C LYS A 84 0.08 18.06 0.79
N ASP A 85 0.91 17.44 1.63
CA ASP A 85 1.80 18.15 2.55
C ASP A 85 2.83 19.00 1.78
N LEU A 86 3.42 18.46 0.73
CA LEU A 86 4.33 19.20 -0.15
C LEU A 86 3.63 20.37 -0.85
N GLN A 87 2.41 20.17 -1.34
CA GLN A 87 1.62 21.26 -1.95
C GLN A 87 1.32 22.38 -0.95
N LEU A 88 0.92 22.02 0.28
CA LEU A 88 0.72 22.99 1.35
C LEU A 88 2.02 23.73 1.66
N GLN A 89 3.14 23.01 1.82
CA GLN A 89 4.44 23.61 2.09
C GLN A 89 4.88 24.60 0.99
N MET A 90 4.66 24.26 -0.28
CA MET A 90 4.96 25.16 -1.39
C MET A 90 4.09 26.43 -1.37
N LEU A 91 2.79 26.29 -1.15
CA LEU A 91 1.89 27.44 -1.03
C LEU A 91 2.26 28.33 0.17
N TRP A 92 2.70 27.73 1.27
CA TRP A 92 3.19 28.47 2.43
C TRP A 92 4.45 29.27 2.11
N GLN A 93 5.42 28.68 1.41
CA GLN A 93 6.63 29.39 0.98
C GLN A 93 6.31 30.56 0.05
N GLU A 94 5.33 30.39 -0.85
CA GLU A 94 4.87 31.46 -1.73
C GLU A 94 4.20 32.60 -0.95
N LEU A 95 3.39 32.25 0.06
CA LEU A 95 2.74 33.22 0.94
C LEU A 95 3.77 34.00 1.79
N ASP A 96 4.76 33.31 2.35
CA ASP A 96 5.84 33.91 3.13
C ASP A 96 6.64 34.92 2.28
N LEU A 97 6.94 34.58 1.01
CA LEU A 97 7.61 35.49 0.09
C LEU A 97 6.80 36.76 -0.17
N HIS A 98 5.48 36.64 -0.35
CA HIS A 98 4.59 37.79 -0.49
C HIS A 98 4.58 38.66 0.77
N TYR A 99 4.57 38.05 1.95
CA TYR A 99 4.63 38.75 3.23
C TYR A 99 6.03 39.21 3.66
N GLU A 100 7.11 38.84 2.99
CA GLU A 100 8.39 39.52 3.21
C GLU A 100 8.48 40.80 2.37
N VAL A 101 7.93 40.78 1.16
CA VAL A 101 7.93 41.92 0.21
C VAL A 101 7.05 43.08 0.67
N ASP A 102 5.86 42.81 1.22
CA ASP A 102 4.91 43.87 1.61
C ASP A 102 5.26 44.57 2.94
N TRP A 103 6.22 44.03 3.71
CA TRP A 103 6.41 44.39 5.12
C TRP A 103 7.68 45.23 5.41
N GLU A 104 8.52 45.48 4.39
CA GLU A 104 9.74 46.30 4.52
C GLU A 104 9.46 47.80 4.82
N ASP A 105 8.23 48.29 4.64
CA ASP A 105 7.94 49.74 4.64
C ASP A 105 7.27 50.34 5.91
N LEU A 106 6.90 49.56 6.94
CA LEU A 106 6.15 50.08 8.09
C LEU A 106 6.65 49.58 9.46
N GLU A 107 7.07 50.48 10.34
CA GLU A 107 7.60 50.18 11.69
C GLU A 107 6.56 49.51 12.64
N GLU A 108 5.26 49.65 12.33
CA GLU A 108 4.13 49.07 13.09
C GLU A 108 3.89 47.57 12.83
N ASN A 109 4.62 47.00 11.87
CA ASN A 109 4.38 45.66 11.34
C ASN A 109 4.79 44.50 12.26
N GLN A 110 5.61 44.74 13.29
CA GLN A 110 6.09 43.67 14.18
C GLN A 110 4.97 42.98 14.96
N LYS A 111 3.91 43.71 15.34
CA LYS A 111 2.79 43.16 16.10
C LYS A 111 1.89 42.29 15.22
N PHE A 112 1.72 42.69 13.96
CA PHE A 112 0.97 41.94 12.97
C PHE A 112 1.72 40.68 12.54
N LYS A 113 3.04 40.78 12.31
CA LYS A 113 3.91 39.62 12.03
C LYS A 113 3.79 38.54 13.10
N LYS A 114 3.86 38.93 14.39
CA LYS A 114 3.65 37.99 15.52
C LYS A 114 2.24 37.39 15.58
N HIS A 115 1.22 38.13 15.15
CA HIS A 115 -0.15 37.63 15.12
C HIS A 115 -0.31 36.59 14.01
N LEU A 116 0.21 36.90 12.82
CA LEU A 116 0.21 36.03 11.65
C LEU A 116 0.99 34.74 11.93
N GLU A 117 2.23 34.81 12.43
CA GLU A 117 3.03 33.64 12.83
C GLU A 117 2.24 32.71 13.78
N LYS A 118 1.42 33.28 14.65
CA LYS A 118 0.58 32.53 15.59
C LYS A 118 -0.61 31.87 14.88
N GLU A 119 -1.30 32.56 13.99
CA GLU A 119 -2.38 31.98 13.17
C GLU A 119 -1.84 30.85 12.27
N LEU A 120 -0.71 31.08 11.61
CA LEU A 120 0.00 30.11 10.78
C LEU A 120 0.38 28.84 11.57
N LEU A 121 0.91 29.01 12.79
CA LEU A 121 1.22 27.89 13.67
C LEU A 121 -0.04 27.06 14.00
N TYR A 122 -1.19 27.71 14.23
CA TYR A 122 -2.43 27.01 14.53
C TYR A 122 -2.96 26.23 13.32
N GLU A 123 -2.91 26.79 12.11
CA GLU A 123 -3.33 26.08 10.90
C GLU A 123 -2.41 24.89 10.57
N PHE A 124 -1.10 25.06 10.75
CA PHE A 124 -0.13 23.96 10.61
C PHE A 124 -0.43 22.81 11.58
N LEU A 125 -0.63 23.13 12.87
CA LEU A 125 -0.97 22.14 13.88
C LEU A 125 -2.33 21.48 13.62
N ALA A 126 -3.31 22.21 13.10
CA ALA A 126 -4.61 21.65 12.72
C ALA A 126 -4.51 20.71 11.51
N GLY A 127 -3.63 21.02 10.55
CA GLY A 127 -3.30 20.15 9.42
C GLY A 127 -2.67 18.83 9.88
N LEU A 128 -1.71 18.89 10.81
CA LEU A 128 -1.09 17.71 11.43
C LEU A 128 -2.09 16.88 12.24
N ASN A 129 -3.04 17.52 12.93
CA ASN A 129 -4.02 16.81 13.75
C ASN A 129 -5.03 16.00 12.92
N ARG A 130 -5.22 16.37 11.64
CA ARG A 130 -6.11 15.65 10.71
C ARG A 130 -5.65 14.22 10.45
N GLU A 131 -4.34 13.95 10.48
CA GLU A 131 -3.77 12.60 10.41
C GLU A 131 -3.95 11.80 11.71
N LEU A 132 -4.02 12.49 12.87
CA LEU A 132 -4.27 11.86 14.17
C LEU A 132 -5.76 11.54 14.38
N ASP A 133 -6.68 12.32 13.81
CA ASP A 133 -8.12 12.07 13.88
C ASP A 133 -8.55 10.84 13.07
N GLU A 134 -7.89 10.54 11.94
CA GLU A 134 -8.13 9.30 11.19
C GLU A 134 -7.70 8.04 11.97
N VAL A 135 -6.70 8.15 12.86
CA VAL A 135 -6.25 7.05 13.73
C VAL A 135 -7.13 6.88 14.96
N ARG A 136 -7.81 7.95 15.42
CA ARG A 136 -8.70 7.94 16.59
C ARG A 136 -10.15 7.55 16.28
N GLY A 137 -10.54 7.50 15.01
CA GLY A 137 -11.83 6.98 14.57
C GLY A 137 -11.88 5.45 14.42
N ARG A 138 -11.63 4.70 15.51
CA ARG A 138 -11.94 3.26 15.62
C ARG A 138 -12.51 2.94 16.99
#